data_AF-A0AAU4YP81-F1
#
_entry.id   AF-A0AAU4YP81-F1
#
_cell.length_a   1.000
_cell.length_b   1.000
_cell.length_c   1.000
_cell.angle_alpha   90.00
_cell.angle_beta   90.00
_cell.angle_gamma   90.00
#
_symmetry.space_group_name_H-M   'P 1'
#
loop_
_entity.id
_entity.type
_entity.pdbx_description
1 polymer ?
#
loop_
_entity_poly.entity_id
_entity_poly.type
_entity_poly.pdbx_seq_one_letter_code
_entity_poly.pdbx_strand_id
1 'polypeptide(L)'
;MVLLGQQTALVRHRGPSRGKLTATLTAIVALAGALAAVLVGQYNDRPPWGDDVAYEGGYLLATRIRQADVSGERTKELLSGGCARMLAEGFGGRRATHDPGLWVAGCLDGATGHISAKQGLFH
;
A
#
# COMPACT_ATOMS: atom_id res chain seq x y z
N MET A 1 13.46 40.58 52.75
CA MET A 1 13.64 41.29 51.47
C MET A 1 13.63 40.23 50.38
N VAL A 2 12.49 40.02 49.73
CA VAL A 2 12.27 38.92 48.78
C VAL A 2 12.53 39.47 47.38
N LEU A 3 13.45 38.84 46.64
CA LEU A 3 13.75 39.15 45.23
C LEU A 3 12.60 38.66 44.33
N LEU A 4 11.45 39.34 44.39
CA LEU A 4 10.34 39.19 43.44
C LEU A 4 10.64 40.07 42.22
N GLY A 5 11.17 39.47 41.16
CA GLY A 5 11.46 40.22 39.91
C GLY A 5 12.24 39.46 38.84
N GLN A 6 12.80 38.29 39.14
CA GLN A 6 13.60 37.50 38.18
C GLN A 6 12.91 36.24 37.66
N GLN A 7 11.61 36.04 37.91
CA GLN A 7 10.90 34.85 37.44
C GLN A 7 10.79 34.75 35.91
N THR A 8 10.94 35.86 35.18
CA THR A 8 10.96 35.87 33.71
C THR A 8 12.37 35.78 33.11
N ALA A 9 13.42 35.90 33.93
CA ALA A 9 14.81 35.91 33.46
C ALA A 9 15.38 34.50 33.20
N LEU A 10 14.80 33.45 33.79
CA LEU A 10 15.46 32.13 33.87
C LEU A 10 14.90 31.01 32.99
N VAL A 11 13.89 31.22 32.15
CA VAL A 11 13.46 30.16 31.21
C VAL A 11 13.04 30.72 29.85
N ARG A 12 13.89 31.54 29.23
CA ARG A 12 13.80 31.72 27.78
C ARG A 12 14.58 30.59 27.12
N HIS A 13 13.92 29.47 26.83
CA HIS A 13 14.50 28.44 25.98
C HIS A 13 14.78 29.06 24.61
N ARG A 14 16.05 29.39 24.36
CA ARG A 14 16.49 29.84 23.04
C ARG A 14 16.44 28.61 22.15
N GLY A 15 15.47 28.57 21.24
CA GLY A 15 15.36 27.50 20.25
C GLY A 15 16.66 27.34 19.45
N PRO A 16 16.84 26.19 18.78
CA PRO A 16 18.04 25.94 17.99
C PRO A 16 18.27 27.08 17.01
N SER A 17 19.52 27.48 16.81
CA SER A 17 19.85 28.48 15.79
C SER A 17 19.38 27.98 14.42
N ARG A 18 19.00 28.89 13.53
CA ARG A 18 18.49 28.53 12.19
C ARG A 18 19.41 27.56 11.45
N GLY A 19 20.74 27.75 11.55
CA GLY A 19 21.73 26.84 10.97
C GLY A 19 21.74 25.43 11.58
N LYS A 20 21.53 25.31 12.90
CA LYS A 20 21.39 23.99 13.56
C LYS A 20 20.09 23.32 13.17
N LEU A 21 18.99 24.08 13.11
CA LEU A 21 17.71 23.57 12.65
C LEU A 21 17.79 23.05 11.21
N THR A 22 18.37 23.83 10.29
CA THR A 22 18.53 23.40 8.89
C THR A 22 19.43 22.18 8.79
N ALA A 23 20.56 22.16 9.50
CA ALA A 23 21.46 21.00 9.50
C ALA A 23 20.76 19.73 10.00
N THR A 24 19.99 19.82 11.10
CA THR A 24 19.23 18.69 11.63
C THR A 24 18.16 18.23 10.65
N LEU A 25 17.40 19.15 10.04
CA LEU A 25 16.38 18.80 9.04
C LEU A 25 17.01 18.12 7.82
N THR A 26 18.12 18.66 7.31
CA THR A 26 18.84 18.06 6.18
C THR A 26 19.32 16.66 6.54
N ALA A 27 19.87 16.45 7.74
CA ALA A 27 20.30 15.12 8.19
C ALA A 27 19.12 14.15 8.28
N ILE A 28 17.98 14.57 8.82
CA ILE A 28 16.76 13.74 8.91
C ILE A 28 16.27 13.36 7.51
N VAL A 29 16.17 14.32 6.60
CA VAL A 29 15.70 14.08 5.22
C VAL A 29 16.67 13.15 4.49
N ALA A 30 17.98 13.34 4.65
CA ALA A 30 18.99 12.48 4.06
C ALA A 30 18.88 11.03 4.57
N LEU A 31 18.73 10.85 5.89
CA LEU A 31 18.57 9.53 6.51
C LEU A 31 17.27 8.86 6.07
N ALA A 32 16.15 9.59 6.07
CA ALA A 32 14.86 9.07 5.62
C ALA A 32 14.91 8.67 4.14
N GLY A 33 15.52 9.49 3.29
CA GLY A 33 15.71 9.20 1.87
C GLY A 33 16.59 7.97 1.63
N ALA A 34 17.70 7.86 2.36
CA ALA A 34 18.58 6.69 2.27
C ALA A 34 17.87 5.41 2.72
N LEU A 35 17.13 5.46 3.84
CA LEU A 35 16.34 4.33 4.30
C LEU A 35 15.27 3.93 3.27
N ALA A 36 14.54 4.91 2.72
CA ALA A 36 13.54 4.66 1.69
C ALA A 36 14.16 4.02 0.44
N ALA A 37 15.33 4.50 0.00
CA ALA A 37 16.03 3.92 -1.15
C ALA A 37 16.45 2.45 -0.91
N VAL A 38 16.93 2.12 0.29
CA VAL A 38 17.26 0.74 0.67
C VAL A 38 16.01 -0.14 0.67
N LEU A 39 14.92 0.33 1.27
CA LEU A 39 13.66 -0.40 1.32
C LEU A 39 13.08 -0.64 -0.07
N VAL A 40 13.12 0.37 -0.96
CA VAL A 40 12.72 0.22 -2.36
C VAL A 40 13.63 -0.80 -3.05
N GLY A 41 14.95 -0.69 -2.91
CA GLY A 41 15.88 -1.64 -3.52
C GLY A 41 15.65 -3.09 -3.08
N GLN A 42 15.25 -3.32 -1.83
CA GLN A 42 14.97 -4.66 -1.31
C GLN A 42 13.58 -5.19 -1.70
N TYR A 43 12.55 -4.34 -1.67
CA TYR A 43 11.15 -4.79 -1.68
C TYR A 43 10.33 -4.31 -2.87
N ASN A 44 10.88 -3.50 -3.78
CA ASN A 44 10.10 -2.99 -4.92
C ASN A 44 9.57 -4.10 -5.84
N ASP A 45 10.40 -5.10 -6.13
CA ASP A 45 10.03 -6.20 -7.03
C ASP A 45 9.40 -7.39 -6.29
N ARG A 46 9.68 -7.52 -4.98
CA ARG A 46 9.16 -8.58 -4.11
C ARG A 46 8.81 -8.02 -2.73
N PRO A 47 7.72 -7.26 -2.62
CA PRO A 47 7.27 -6.78 -1.32
C PRO A 47 6.84 -7.98 -0.46
N PRO A 48 7.02 -7.93 0.86
CA PRO A 48 6.61 -9.01 1.76
C PRO A 48 5.07 -9.18 1.83
N TRP A 49 4.31 -8.19 1.35
CA TRP A 49 2.85 -8.22 1.15
C TRP A 49 2.47 -8.48 -0.32
N GLY A 50 3.35 -9.13 -1.10
CA GLY A 50 3.12 -9.39 -2.53
C GLY A 50 1.92 -10.30 -2.80
N ASP A 51 1.66 -11.26 -1.91
CA ASP A 51 0.49 -12.14 -1.95
C ASP A 51 -0.83 -11.35 -1.84
N ASP A 52 -0.86 -10.35 -0.97
CA ASP A 52 -2.05 -9.52 -0.75
C ASP A 52 -2.28 -8.61 -1.96
N VAL A 53 -1.20 -8.09 -2.56
CA VAL A 53 -1.27 -7.34 -3.83
C VAL A 53 -1.77 -8.21 -4.98
N ALA A 54 -1.34 -9.47 -5.05
CA ALA A 54 -1.79 -10.40 -6.06
C ALA A 54 -3.30 -10.67 -5.91
N TYR A 55 -3.74 -11.04 -4.70
CA TYR A 55 -5.15 -11.29 -4.39
C TYR A 55 -6.03 -10.06 -4.65
N GLU A 56 -5.70 -8.91 -4.06
CA GLU A 56 -6.47 -7.67 -4.21
C GLU A 56 -6.49 -7.18 -5.66
N GLY A 57 -5.40 -7.41 -6.40
CA GLY A 57 -5.32 -7.11 -7.82
C GLY A 57 -6.42 -7.81 -8.64
N GLY A 58 -6.66 -9.10 -8.37
CA GLY A 58 -7.72 -9.88 -9.01
C GLY A 58 -9.11 -9.45 -8.52
N TYR A 59 -9.25 -9.31 -7.19
CA TYR A 59 -10.51 -8.94 -6.54
C TYR A 59 -11.07 -7.60 -7.03
N LEU A 60 -10.24 -6.57 -7.09
CA LEU A 60 -10.66 -5.24 -7.53
C LEU A 60 -11.05 -5.22 -9.01
N LEU A 61 -10.34 -5.97 -9.86
CA LEU A 61 -10.65 -6.04 -11.29
C LEU A 61 -12.01 -6.72 -11.51
N ALA A 62 -12.19 -7.91 -10.93
CA ALA A 62 -13.44 -8.65 -11.07
C ALA A 62 -14.64 -7.92 -10.44
N THR A 63 -14.44 -7.26 -9.30
CA THR A 63 -15.47 -6.42 -8.68
C THR A 63 -15.93 -5.30 -9.61
N ARG A 64 -15.00 -4.62 -10.30
CA ARG A 64 -15.35 -3.59 -11.28
C ARG A 64 -16.10 -4.16 -12.47
N ILE A 65 -15.67 -5.31 -12.99
CA ILE A 65 -16.36 -5.98 -14.11
C ILE A 65 -17.79 -6.31 -13.70
N ARG A 66 -17.98 -6.95 -12.54
CA ARG A 66 -19.29 -7.28 -11.98
C ARG A 66 -20.17 -6.04 -11.79
N GLN A 67 -19.63 -4.96 -11.21
CA GLN A 67 -20.37 -3.72 -11.00
C GLN A 67 -20.79 -3.05 -12.31
N ALA A 68 -19.98 -3.19 -13.37
CA ALA A 68 -20.30 -2.70 -14.71
C ALA A 68 -21.19 -3.67 -15.53
N ASP A 69 -21.34 -4.91 -15.08
CA ASP A 69 -22.07 -5.97 -15.78
C ASP A 69 -23.56 -5.98 -15.42
N VAL A 70 -24.31 -5.09 -16.07
CA VAL A 70 -25.77 -4.99 -15.92
C VAL A 70 -26.48 -6.30 -16.31
N SER A 71 -25.89 -7.08 -17.22
CA SER A 71 -26.49 -8.31 -17.77
C SER A 71 -26.23 -9.56 -16.94
N GLY A 72 -25.16 -9.56 -16.14
CA GLY A 72 -24.65 -10.74 -15.42
C GLY A 72 -23.87 -11.74 -16.28
N GLU A 73 -23.81 -11.56 -17.60
CA GLU A 73 -23.15 -12.50 -18.51
C GLU A 73 -21.63 -12.49 -18.36
N ARG A 74 -21.02 -11.32 -18.13
CA ARG A 74 -19.57 -11.22 -17.87
C ARG A 74 -19.20 -11.88 -16.55
N THR A 75 -20.05 -11.74 -15.55
CA THR A 75 -19.84 -12.35 -14.23
C THR A 75 -19.89 -13.87 -14.32
N LYS A 76 -20.84 -14.44 -15.06
CA LYS A 76 -20.88 -15.88 -15.35
C LYS A 76 -19.65 -16.34 -16.14
N GLU A 77 -19.20 -15.55 -17.11
CA GLU A 77 -17.98 -15.84 -17.88
C GLU A 77 -16.76 -15.92 -16.96
N LEU A 78 -16.60 -14.97 -16.03
CA LEU A 78 -15.52 -14.97 -15.05
C LEU A 78 -15.52 -16.22 -14.18
N LEU A 79 -16.69 -16.60 -13.64
CA LEU A 79 -16.85 -17.74 -12.74
C LEU A 79 -16.67 -19.10 -13.45
N SER A 80 -16.95 -19.18 -14.75
CA SER A 80 -16.76 -20.39 -15.58
C SER A 80 -15.32 -20.60 -16.07
N GLY A 81 -14.35 -19.90 -15.49
CA GLY A 81 -12.94 -20.00 -15.85
C GLY A 81 -12.37 -18.77 -16.54
N GLY A 82 -13.17 -17.72 -16.76
CA GLY A 82 -12.72 -16.45 -17.32
C GLY A 82 -11.60 -15.79 -16.49
N CYS A 83 -11.61 -15.91 -15.16
CA CYS A 83 -10.51 -15.42 -14.32
C CYS A 83 -9.16 -16.06 -14.69
N ALA A 84 -9.11 -17.39 -14.90
CA ALA A 84 -7.87 -18.07 -15.30
C ALA A 84 -7.43 -17.69 -16.73
N ARG A 85 -8.38 -17.51 -17.66
CA ARG A 85 -8.07 -17.03 -19.02
C ARG A 85 -7.49 -15.61 -19.00
N MET A 86 -8.12 -14.70 -18.27
CA MET A 86 -7.65 -13.32 -18.15
C MET A 86 -6.24 -13.26 -17.58
N LEU A 87 -5.92 -14.10 -16.59
CA LEU A 87 -4.56 -14.22 -16.10
C LEU A 87 -3.59 -14.65 -17.22
N ALA A 88 -3.95 -15.69 -17.98
CA ALA A 88 -3.13 -16.20 -19.08
C ALA A 88 -2.96 -15.17 -20.23
N GLU A 89 -3.96 -14.33 -20.45
CA GLU A 89 -3.92 -13.20 -21.39
C GLU A 89 -3.12 -12.00 -20.85
N GLY A 90 -2.62 -12.08 -19.61
CA GLY A 90 -1.74 -11.07 -19.01
C GLY A 90 -2.46 -9.95 -18.27
N PHE A 91 -3.78 -10.04 -18.04
CA PHE A 91 -4.52 -9.02 -17.29
C PHE A 91 -4.06 -8.87 -15.84
N GLY A 92 -3.45 -9.91 -15.26
CA GLY A 92 -2.83 -9.86 -13.94
C GLY A 92 -1.60 -8.94 -13.88
N GLY A 93 -0.96 -8.69 -15.02
CA GLY A 93 0.23 -7.84 -15.14
C GLY A 93 1.29 -8.14 -14.08
N ARG A 94 1.99 -7.09 -13.62
CA ARG A 94 2.99 -7.18 -12.54
C ARG A 94 2.40 -7.47 -11.15
N ARG A 95 1.07 -7.47 -11.00
CA ARG A 95 0.42 -7.74 -9.70
C ARG A 95 0.22 -9.24 -9.49
N ALA A 96 -0.09 -9.98 -10.56
CA ALA A 96 -0.21 -11.43 -10.53
C ALA A 96 1.13 -12.18 -10.59
N THR A 97 2.23 -11.51 -10.93
CA THR A 97 3.56 -12.15 -11.04
C THR A 97 4.11 -12.66 -9.71
N HIS A 98 3.56 -12.22 -8.57
CA HIS A 98 3.98 -12.71 -7.26
C HIS A 98 3.36 -14.08 -6.97
N ASP A 99 2.03 -14.16 -6.99
CA ASP A 99 1.28 -15.41 -6.91
C ASP A 99 0.08 -15.37 -7.88
N PRO A 100 0.20 -16.05 -9.04
CA PRO A 100 -0.88 -16.09 -10.02
C PRO A 100 -2.13 -16.80 -9.49
N GLY A 101 -1.98 -17.78 -8.61
CA GLY A 101 -3.08 -18.51 -7.99
C GLY A 101 -3.91 -17.61 -7.08
N LEU A 102 -3.25 -16.82 -6.24
CA LEU A 102 -3.92 -15.83 -5.38
C LEU A 102 -4.64 -14.75 -6.19
N TRP A 103 -4.06 -14.32 -7.31
CA TRP A 103 -4.75 -13.40 -8.21
C TRP A 103 -6.05 -13.99 -8.77
N VAL A 104 -6.04 -15.26 -9.19
CA VAL A 104 -7.25 -15.95 -9.66
C VAL A 104 -8.26 -16.12 -8.52
N ALA A 105 -7.82 -16.49 -7.32
CA ALA A 105 -8.69 -16.60 -6.15
C ALA A 105 -9.40 -15.27 -5.84
N GLY A 106 -8.66 -14.16 -5.80
CA GLY A 106 -9.23 -12.83 -5.62
C GLY A 106 -10.21 -12.46 -6.73
N CYS A 107 -9.88 -12.76 -7.99
CA CYS A 107 -10.79 -12.54 -9.13
C CYS A 107 -12.12 -13.30 -8.96
N LEU A 108 -12.08 -14.56 -8.53
CA LEU A 108 -13.29 -15.35 -8.28
C LEU A 108 -14.12 -14.74 -7.14
N ASP A 109 -13.49 -14.35 -6.03
CA ASP A 109 -14.19 -13.71 -4.91
C ASP A 109 -14.81 -12.35 -5.29
N GLY A 110 -14.12 -11.56 -6.11
CA GLY A 110 -14.65 -10.31 -6.64
C GLY A 110 -15.83 -10.51 -7.58
N ALA A 111 -15.84 -11.62 -8.34
CA ALA A 111 -16.91 -12.00 -9.26
C ALA A 111 -18.13 -12.61 -8.54
N THR A 112 -17.93 -13.39 -7.46
CA THR A 112 -19.04 -13.87 -6.62
C THR A 112 -19.66 -12.76 -5.78
N GLY A 113 -18.89 -11.71 -5.51
CA GLY A 113 -19.33 -10.60 -4.70
C GLY A 113 -19.19 -10.80 -3.21
N HIS A 114 -18.38 -11.78 -2.81
CA HIS A 114 -17.97 -11.93 -1.44
C HIS A 114 -17.18 -10.72 -0.98
N ILE A 115 -17.18 -10.49 0.33
CA ILE A 115 -16.27 -9.53 0.95
C ILE A 115 -14.86 -10.09 0.79
N SER A 116 -13.89 -9.24 0.43
CA SER A 116 -12.47 -9.63 0.32
C SER A 116 -12.03 -10.44 1.55
N ALA A 117 -11.51 -11.65 1.32
CA ALA A 117 -10.97 -12.50 2.38
C ALA A 117 -9.66 -11.96 2.98
N LYS A 118 -9.01 -11.01 2.28
CA LYS A 118 -7.73 -10.40 2.62
C LYS A 118 -7.86 -8.87 2.69
N GLN A 119 -8.59 -8.36 3.69
CA GLN A 119 -8.66 -6.92 3.93
C GLN A 119 -7.50 -6.45 4.83
N GLY A 120 -6.61 -5.59 4.31
CA GLY A 120 -5.53 -4.95 5.08
C GLY A 120 -4.10 -5.33 4.66
N LEU A 121 -3.11 -4.98 5.49
CA LEU A 121 -1.69 -5.36 5.32
C LEU A 121 -1.25 -6.46 6.31
N PHE A 122 -2.21 -7.00 7.07
CA PHE A 122 -1.98 -7.94 8.16
C PHE A 122 -3.14 -8.93 8.22
N HIS A 123 -2.96 -10.08 7.58
CA HIS A 123 -3.86 -11.23 7.65
C HIS A 123 -3.05 -12.51 7.68
#